data_AF-A0A815NEB1-F1
#
_entry.id   AF-A0A815NEB1-F1
#
_cell.length_a   1.000
_cell.length_b   1.000
_cell.length_c   1.000
_cell.angle_alpha   90.00
_cell.angle_beta   90.00
_cell.angle_gamma   90.00
#
_symmetry.space_group_name_H-M   'P 1'
#
loop_
_entity.id
_entity.type
_entity.pdbx_description
1 polymer ?
#
loop_
_entity_poly.entity_id
_entity_poly.type
_entity_poly.pdbx_seq_one_letter_code
_entity_poly.pdbx_strand_id
1 'polypeptide(L)'
;MPPPCAMETCKCKSRVLCHCWNKNLCSDHLKEHDDLINSQVNSLVDEINTLDNQLSVLNVDEVIGKCRQKSDKWRHDCHMVLDRFYEENCQELQQCCIQQVNHKRKKIHQLKLKINELIQEQEVTNDDIFSLKTTINDIKRDVNQFEEHGILVDVYPL
;
A
#
# COMPACT_ATOMS: atom_id res chain seq x y z
N MET A 1 10.73 74.07 17.22
CA MET A 1 12.07 73.44 17.26
C MET A 1 11.95 72.06 16.63
N PRO A 2 12.91 71.57 15.81
CA PRO A 2 12.87 70.20 15.31
C PRO A 2 12.94 69.22 16.49
N PRO A 3 12.15 68.13 16.49
CA PRO A 3 12.19 67.14 17.55
C PRO A 3 13.59 66.49 17.65
N PRO A 4 14.00 66.01 18.83
CA PRO A 4 15.23 65.24 18.96
C PRO A 4 15.14 63.92 18.17
N CYS A 5 16.28 63.37 17.78
CA CYS A 5 16.34 62.04 17.20
C CYS A 5 15.76 61.01 18.18
N ALA A 6 14.95 60.08 17.70
CA ALA A 6 14.25 59.08 18.50
C ALA A 6 15.15 57.94 19.04
N MET A 7 16.46 58.00 18.76
CA MET A 7 17.46 57.05 19.27
C MET A 7 17.96 57.54 20.63
N GLU A 8 17.85 56.70 21.67
CA GLU A 8 17.99 57.08 23.09
C GLU A 8 19.34 57.73 23.46
N THR A 9 20.39 57.48 22.68
CA THR A 9 21.75 58.02 22.90
C THR A 9 22.12 59.19 21.97
N CYS A 10 21.22 59.58 21.05
CA CYS A 10 21.51 60.57 20.03
C CYS A 10 21.18 62.00 20.49
N LYS A 11 22.19 62.87 20.49
CA LYS A 11 22.03 64.31 20.83
C LYS A 11 21.64 65.17 19.62
N CYS A 12 21.55 64.60 18.42
CA CYS A 12 21.27 65.32 17.19
C CYS A 12 19.76 65.63 17.05
N LYS A 13 19.45 66.78 16.42
CA LYS A 13 18.08 67.10 16.03
C LYS A 13 17.66 66.21 14.87
N SER A 14 16.41 65.76 14.88
CA SER A 14 15.82 65.05 13.75
C SER A 14 15.77 65.96 12.53
N ARG A 15 16.01 65.36 11.36
CA ARG A 15 15.93 66.00 10.05
C ARG A 15 14.80 65.42 9.19
N VAL A 16 14.32 64.22 9.54
CA VAL A 16 13.35 63.47 8.74
C VAL A 16 12.58 62.49 9.63
N LEU A 17 11.30 62.29 9.31
CA LEU A 17 10.48 61.22 9.87
C LEU A 17 10.69 59.97 9.00
N CYS A 18 11.26 58.91 9.57
CA CYS A 18 11.31 57.62 8.89
C CYS A 18 9.93 56.95 8.98
N HIS A 19 9.29 56.72 7.83
CA HIS A 19 7.98 56.11 7.77
C HIS A 19 7.99 54.59 8.01
N CYS A 20 9.12 53.91 7.83
CA CYS A 20 9.27 52.48 8.11
C CYS A 20 9.08 52.17 9.61
N TRP A 21 9.55 53.07 10.49
CA TRP A 21 9.50 52.91 11.94
C TRP A 21 8.63 53.95 12.66
N ASN A 22 8.05 54.88 11.91
CA ASN A 22 7.32 56.05 12.42
C ASN A 22 8.11 56.83 13.50
N LYS A 23 9.40 57.05 13.25
CA LYS A 23 10.36 57.67 14.19
C LYS A 23 11.10 58.84 13.54
N ASN A 24 11.30 59.91 14.31
CA ASN A 24 12.07 61.09 13.90
C ASN A 24 13.57 60.78 13.99
N LEU A 25 14.28 60.73 12.87
CA LEU A 25 15.71 60.38 12.81
C LEU A 25 16.58 61.57 12.38
N CYS A 26 17.84 61.60 12.81
CA CYS A 26 18.87 62.44 12.21
C CYS A 26 19.42 61.78 10.94
N SER A 27 20.20 62.52 10.13
CA SER A 27 20.74 61.99 8.87
C SER A 27 21.60 60.74 9.05
N ASP A 28 22.39 60.66 10.13
CA ASP A 28 23.30 59.53 10.35
C ASP A 28 22.53 58.25 10.69
N HIS A 29 21.55 58.31 11.59
CA HIS A 29 20.72 57.15 11.92
C HIS A 29 19.74 56.76 10.79
N LEU A 30 19.33 57.71 9.93
CA LEU A 30 18.60 57.35 8.71
C LEU A 30 19.52 56.57 7.76
N LYS A 31 20.78 56.98 7.61
CA LYS A 31 21.75 56.26 6.78
C LYS A 31 22.05 54.87 7.33
N GLU A 32 22.25 54.72 8.63
CA GLU A 32 22.42 53.41 9.27
C GLU A 32 21.20 52.50 9.11
N HIS A 33 19.99 53.07 9.19
CA HIS A 33 18.74 52.36 8.89
C HIS A 33 18.69 51.88 7.44
N ASP A 34 18.99 52.76 6.49
CA ASP A 34 18.99 52.43 5.06
C ASP A 34 20.09 51.41 4.74
N ASP A 35 21.26 51.52 5.36
CA ASP A 35 22.36 50.55 5.25
C ASP A 35 21.95 49.17 5.81
N LEU A 36 21.24 49.14 6.95
CA LEU A 36 20.71 47.91 7.54
C LEU A 36 19.66 47.26 6.62
N ILE A 37 18.70 48.04 6.11
CA ILE A 37 17.70 47.53 5.16
C ILE A 37 18.39 47.01 3.90
N ASN A 38 19.33 47.77 3.32
CA ASN A 38 20.06 47.35 2.14
C ASN A 38 20.84 46.06 2.39
N SER A 39 21.45 45.89 3.56
CA SER A 39 22.14 44.64 3.93
C SER A 39 21.19 43.44 3.98
N GLN A 40 19.98 43.63 4.52
CA GLN A 40 18.96 42.58 4.57
C GLN A 40 18.43 42.23 3.18
N VAL A 41 18.16 43.24 2.36
CA VAL A 41 17.72 43.04 0.97
C VAL A 41 18.78 42.32 0.16
N ASN A 42 20.05 42.70 0.30
CA ASN A 42 21.16 42.02 -0.39
C ASN A 42 21.27 40.55 0.05
N SER A 43 21.13 40.25 1.34
CA SER A 43 21.11 38.85 1.84
C SER A 43 19.98 38.04 1.19
N LEU A 44 18.78 38.62 1.07
CA LEU A 44 17.65 37.95 0.42
C LEU A 44 17.90 37.72 -1.08
N VAL A 45 18.55 38.67 -1.77
CA VAL A 45 18.95 38.52 -3.17
C VAL A 45 19.95 37.37 -3.32
N ASP A 46 20.93 37.27 -2.43
CA ASP A 46 21.91 36.19 -2.44
C ASP A 46 21.25 34.82 -2.19
N GLU A 47 20.27 34.74 -1.29
CA GLU A 47 19.47 33.54 -1.06
C GLU A 47 18.65 33.15 -2.30
N ILE A 48 17.97 34.12 -2.94
CA ILE A 48 17.20 33.90 -4.16
C ILE A 48 18.11 33.40 -5.29
N ASN A 49 19.27 34.02 -5.49
CA ASN A 49 20.22 33.61 -6.51
C ASN A 49 20.79 32.22 -6.23
N THR A 50 20.99 31.85 -4.96
CA THR A 50 21.42 30.51 -4.58
C THR A 50 20.36 29.47 -4.94
N LEU A 51 19.09 29.75 -4.65
CA LEU A 51 17.98 28.87 -5.00
C LEU A 51 17.78 28.76 -6.51
N ASP A 52 17.89 29.86 -7.25
CA ASP A 52 17.78 29.88 -8.72
C ASP A 52 18.88 29.04 -9.37
N ASN A 53 20.12 29.18 -8.90
CA ASN A 53 21.23 28.34 -9.36
C ASN A 53 20.97 26.85 -9.06
N GLN A 54 20.48 26.51 -7.87
CA GLN A 54 20.14 25.13 -7.52
C GLN A 54 19.05 24.56 -8.44
N LEU A 55 18.03 25.35 -8.77
CA LEU A 55 16.98 24.95 -9.71
C LEU A 55 17.52 24.81 -11.13
N SER A 56 18.44 25.67 -11.56
CA SER A 56 19.02 25.63 -12.91
C SER A 56 19.90 24.41 -13.16
N VAL A 57 20.57 23.90 -12.13
CA VAL A 57 21.42 22.69 -12.23
C VAL A 57 20.66 21.40 -11.95
N LEU A 58 19.39 21.50 -11.52
CA LEU A 58 18.58 20.36 -11.19
C LEU A 58 18.26 19.57 -12.47
N ASN A 59 18.80 18.36 -12.58
CA ASN A 59 18.52 17.48 -13.69
C ASN A 59 17.13 16.84 -13.51
N VAL A 60 16.13 17.42 -14.18
CA VAL A 60 14.74 16.95 -14.14
C VAL A 60 14.62 15.49 -14.60
N ASP A 61 15.38 15.08 -15.62
CA ASP A 61 15.36 13.70 -16.11
C ASP A 61 15.89 12.71 -15.06
N GLU A 62 16.90 13.10 -14.28
CA GLU A 62 17.40 12.28 -13.17
C GLU A 62 16.33 12.13 -12.06
N VAL A 63 15.64 13.22 -11.71
CA VAL A 63 14.54 13.19 -10.73
C VAL A 63 13.39 12.32 -11.21
N ILE A 64 12.96 12.50 -12.46
CA ILE A 64 11.92 11.65 -13.07
C ILE A 64 12.38 10.19 -13.13
N GLY A 65 13.64 9.93 -13.47
CA GLY A 65 14.24 8.61 -13.46
C GLY A 65 14.13 7.92 -12.10
N LYS A 66 14.49 8.63 -11.02
CA LYS A 66 14.33 8.13 -9.64
C LYS A 66 12.87 7.86 -9.28
N CYS A 67 11.93 8.72 -9.71
CA CYS A 67 10.50 8.49 -9.50
C CYS A 67 10.00 7.25 -10.24
N ARG A 68 10.40 7.08 -11.51
CA ARG A 68 10.03 5.90 -12.33
C ARG A 68 10.57 4.61 -11.71
N GLN A 69 11.82 4.59 -11.25
CA GLN A 69 12.38 3.42 -10.55
C GLN A 69 11.55 3.01 -9.33
N LYS A 70 11.06 3.98 -8.54
CA LYS A 70 10.18 3.69 -7.39
C LYS A 70 8.84 3.10 -7.86
N SER A 71 8.25 3.65 -8.91
CA SER A 71 7.00 3.14 -9.50
C SER A 71 7.17 1.74 -10.08
N ASP A 72 8.27 1.46 -10.79
CA ASP A 72 8.56 0.16 -11.38
C ASP A 72 8.79 -0.89 -10.29
N LYS A 73 9.50 -0.53 -9.22
CA LYS A 73 9.65 -1.39 -8.04
C LYS A 73 8.30 -1.71 -7.41
N TRP A 74 7.49 -0.68 -7.14
CA TRP A 74 6.15 -0.89 -6.58
C TRP A 74 5.29 -1.80 -7.47
N ARG A 75 5.29 -1.58 -8.79
CA ARG A 75 4.58 -2.44 -9.75
C ARG A 75 5.06 -3.89 -9.67
N HIS A 76 6.37 -4.11 -9.66
CA HIS A 76 6.94 -5.44 -9.56
C HIS A 76 6.56 -6.12 -8.23
N ASP A 77 6.67 -5.41 -7.11
CA ASP A 77 6.32 -5.91 -5.78
C ASP A 77 4.84 -6.31 -5.72
N CYS A 78 3.94 -5.52 -6.33
CA CYS A 78 2.51 -5.88 -6.44
C CYS A 78 2.29 -7.16 -7.24
N HIS A 79 2.92 -7.31 -8.41
CA HIS A 79 2.81 -8.53 -9.21
C HIS A 79 3.31 -9.76 -8.45
N MET A 80 4.45 -9.63 -7.74
CA MET A 80 4.99 -10.71 -6.92
C MET A 80 4.05 -11.17 -5.80
N VAL A 81 3.29 -10.25 -5.20
CA VAL A 81 2.28 -10.60 -4.19
C VAL A 81 1.08 -11.30 -4.83
N LEU A 82 0.61 -10.81 -5.98
CA LEU A 82 -0.49 -11.42 -6.72
C LEU A 82 -0.16 -12.84 -7.16
N ASP A 83 1.01 -13.04 -7.73
CA ASP A 83 1.47 -14.35 -8.22
C ASP A 83 1.58 -15.34 -7.06
N ARG A 84 2.11 -14.89 -5.91
CA ARG A 84 2.19 -15.73 -4.71
C ARG A 84 0.82 -16.13 -4.20
N PHE A 85 -0.09 -15.17 -4.06
CA PHE A 85 -1.44 -15.45 -3.59
C PHE A 85 -2.20 -16.40 -4.52
N TYR A 86 -2.04 -16.22 -5.84
CA TYR A 86 -2.60 -17.13 -6.83
C TYR A 86 -2.06 -18.56 -6.68
N GLU A 87 -0.74 -18.71 -6.54
CA GLU A 87 -0.10 -20.01 -6.40
C GLU A 87 -0.51 -20.71 -5.09
N GLU A 88 -0.56 -19.97 -3.97
CA GLU A 88 -1.04 -20.48 -2.68
C GLU A 88 -2.48 -21.00 -2.80
N ASN A 89 -3.39 -20.24 -3.42
CA ASN A 89 -4.76 -20.68 -3.65
C ASN A 89 -4.86 -21.92 -4.55
N CYS A 90 -4.01 -22.02 -5.58
CA CYS A 90 -3.97 -23.20 -6.45
C CYS A 90 -3.55 -24.45 -5.67
N GLN A 91 -2.56 -24.32 -4.78
CA GLN A 91 -2.08 -25.42 -3.94
C GLN A 91 -3.15 -25.84 -2.93
N GLU A 92 -3.82 -24.89 -2.28
CA GLU A 92 -4.94 -25.17 -1.37
C GLU A 92 -6.08 -25.89 -2.09
N LEU A 93 -6.44 -25.42 -3.29
CA LEU A 93 -7.46 -26.05 -4.12
C LEU A 93 -7.08 -27.49 -4.49
N GLN A 94 -5.84 -27.71 -4.94
CA GLN A 94 -5.34 -29.04 -5.26
C GLN A 94 -5.39 -29.96 -4.03
N GLN A 95 -4.99 -29.47 -2.86
CA GLN A 95 -5.03 -30.24 -1.63
C GLN A 95 -6.47 -30.60 -1.24
N CYS A 96 -7.41 -29.65 -1.36
CA CYS A 96 -8.83 -29.88 -1.14
C CYS A 96 -9.39 -30.96 -2.08
N CYS A 97 -9.09 -30.87 -3.39
CA CYS A 97 -9.45 -31.90 -4.38
C CYS A 97 -8.97 -33.29 -3.97
N ILE A 98 -7.68 -33.41 -3.62
CA ILE A 98 -7.07 -34.68 -3.21
C ILE A 98 -7.76 -35.24 -1.96
N GLN A 99 -8.03 -34.39 -0.96
CA GLN A 99 -8.70 -34.79 0.26
C GLN A 99 -10.12 -35.30 0.00
N GLN A 100 -10.91 -34.59 -0.82
CA GLN A 100 -12.27 -35.01 -1.16
C GLN A 100 -12.27 -36.35 -1.91
N VAL A 101 -11.42 -36.52 -2.92
CA VAL A 101 -11.29 -37.79 -3.67
C VAL A 101 -10.88 -38.93 -2.74
N ASN A 102 -9.91 -38.70 -1.85
CA ASN A 102 -9.46 -39.71 -0.90
C ASN A 102 -10.55 -40.08 0.11
N HIS A 103 -11.37 -39.12 0.55
CA HIS A 103 -12.53 -39.39 1.40
C HIS A 103 -13.55 -40.30 0.71
N LYS A 104 -13.87 -40.03 -0.57
CA LYS A 104 -14.75 -40.92 -1.34
C LYS A 104 -14.14 -42.32 -1.52
N ARG A 105 -12.84 -42.43 -1.80
CA ARG A 105 -12.13 -43.72 -1.86
C ARG A 105 -12.22 -44.50 -0.54
N LYS A 106 -12.08 -43.83 0.60
CA LYS A 106 -12.26 -44.45 1.93
C LYS A 106 -13.67 -44.98 2.13
N LYS A 107 -14.70 -44.20 1.77
CA LYS A 107 -16.10 -44.67 1.83
C LYS A 107 -16.34 -45.90 0.95
N ILE A 108 -15.80 -45.92 -0.28
CA ILE A 108 -15.88 -47.08 -1.17
C ILE A 108 -15.19 -48.30 -0.54
N HIS A 109 -14.01 -48.10 0.07
CA HIS A 109 -13.30 -49.18 0.75
C HIS A 109 -14.12 -49.74 1.93
N GLN A 110 -14.72 -48.89 2.75
CA GLN A 110 -15.61 -49.30 3.85
C GLN A 110 -16.82 -50.08 3.34
N LEU A 111 -17.44 -49.66 2.23
CA LEU A 111 -18.53 -50.41 1.59
C LEU A 111 -18.09 -51.82 1.16
N LYS A 112 -16.88 -51.94 0.58
CA LYS A 112 -16.32 -53.25 0.20
C LYS A 112 -16.11 -54.16 1.40
N LEU A 113 -15.59 -53.62 2.51
CA LEU A 113 -15.43 -54.39 3.76
C LEU A 113 -16.78 -54.86 4.30
N LYS A 114 -17.77 -53.96 4.38
CA LYS A 114 -19.12 -54.30 4.85
C LYS A 114 -19.79 -55.36 3.98
N ILE A 115 -19.63 -55.29 2.66
CA ILE A 115 -20.14 -56.33 1.75
C ILE A 115 -19.46 -57.68 2.02
N ASN A 116 -18.14 -57.70 2.23
CA ASN A 116 -17.42 -58.94 2.53
C ASN A 116 -17.86 -59.56 3.87
N GLU A 117 -18.07 -58.74 4.90
CA GLU A 117 -18.60 -59.19 6.20
C GLU A 117 -19.98 -59.85 6.04
N LEU A 118 -20.90 -59.18 5.35
CA LEU A 118 -22.24 -59.70 5.07
C LEU A 118 -22.21 -61.02 4.26
N ILE A 119 -21.28 -61.16 3.31
CA ILE A 119 -21.08 -62.41 2.56
C ILE A 119 -20.57 -63.53 3.48
N GLN A 120 -19.66 -63.22 4.40
CA GLN A 120 -19.10 -64.21 5.34
C GLN A 120 -20.13 -64.68 6.36
N GLU A 121 -20.94 -63.76 6.89
CA GLU A 121 -21.96 -64.05 7.90
C GLU A 121 -23.19 -64.78 7.33
N GLN A 122 -23.41 -64.71 6.00
CA GLN A 122 -24.56 -65.29 5.28
C GLN A 122 -25.95 -64.82 5.76
N GLU A 123 -26.01 -63.82 6.66
CA GLU A 123 -27.23 -63.22 7.18
C GLU A 123 -27.41 -61.79 6.63
N VAL A 124 -27.86 -61.68 5.37
CA VAL A 124 -28.10 -60.37 4.74
C VAL A 124 -29.55 -59.95 4.92
N THR A 125 -29.78 -58.80 5.55
CA THR A 125 -31.13 -58.22 5.65
C THR A 125 -31.46 -57.31 4.46
N ASN A 126 -32.75 -57.07 4.21
CA ASN A 126 -33.18 -56.07 3.22
C ASN A 126 -32.72 -54.65 3.60
N ASP A 127 -32.61 -54.36 4.90
CA ASP A 127 -32.14 -53.07 5.40
C ASP A 127 -30.65 -52.85 5.09
N ASP A 128 -29.84 -53.90 5.18
CA ASP A 128 -28.43 -53.85 4.76
C ASP A 128 -28.28 -53.54 3.27
N ILE A 129 -29.06 -54.23 2.44
CA ILE A 129 -29.08 -53.98 0.98
C ILE A 129 -29.53 -52.55 0.69
N PHE A 130 -30.56 -52.06 1.37
CA PHE A 130 -31.08 -50.71 1.20
C PHE A 130 -30.05 -49.64 1.61
N SER A 131 -29.40 -49.82 2.76
CA SER A 131 -28.35 -48.95 3.26
C SER A 131 -27.15 -48.89 2.30
N LEU A 132 -26.70 -50.04 1.80
CA LEU A 132 -25.62 -50.13 0.82
C LEU A 132 -25.98 -49.42 -0.50
N LYS A 133 -27.17 -49.68 -1.04
CA LYS A 133 -27.65 -49.02 -2.27
C LYS A 133 -27.72 -47.50 -2.12
N THR A 134 -28.22 -47.03 -0.98
CA THR A 134 -28.31 -45.59 -0.69
C THR A 134 -26.92 -44.96 -0.70
N THR A 135 -25.96 -45.57 0.02
CA THR A 135 -24.58 -45.07 0.08
C THR A 135 -23.90 -45.09 -1.29
N ILE A 136 -24.11 -46.13 -2.11
CA ILE A 136 -23.58 -46.21 -3.48
C ILE A 136 -24.14 -45.08 -4.35
N ASN A 137 -25.45 -44.83 -4.27
CA ASN A 137 -26.10 -43.77 -5.04
C ASN A 137 -25.61 -42.38 -4.63
N ASP A 138 -25.41 -42.14 -3.33
CA ASP A 138 -24.85 -40.90 -2.82
C ASP A 138 -23.42 -40.67 -3.33
N ILE A 139 -22.55 -41.69 -3.25
CA ILE A 139 -21.18 -41.59 -3.78
C ILE A 139 -21.21 -41.32 -5.29
N LYS A 140 -22.10 -41.99 -6.03
CA LYS A 140 -22.24 -41.80 -7.49
C LYS A 140 -22.66 -40.37 -7.84
N ARG A 141 -23.65 -39.83 -7.13
CA ARG A 141 -24.09 -38.44 -7.31
C ARG A 141 -22.94 -37.47 -7.03
N ASP A 142 -22.24 -37.67 -5.92
CA ASP A 142 -21.14 -36.79 -5.52
C ASP A 142 -19.97 -36.83 -6.54
N VAL A 143 -19.63 -38.00 -7.08
CA VAL A 143 -18.60 -38.14 -8.14
C VAL A 143 -19.03 -37.41 -9.41
N ASN A 144 -20.27 -37.62 -9.85
CA ASN A 144 -20.79 -36.94 -11.04
C ASN A 144 -20.78 -35.41 -10.87
N GLN A 145 -21.19 -34.91 -9.71
CA GLN A 145 -21.14 -33.46 -9.42
C GLN A 145 -19.71 -32.91 -9.50
N PHE A 146 -18.73 -33.67 -8.98
CA PHE A 146 -17.32 -33.29 -9.02
C PHE A 146 -16.74 -33.30 -10.44
N GLU A 147 -17.13 -34.27 -11.27
CA GLU A 147 -16.73 -34.33 -12.70
C GLU A 147 -17.34 -33.20 -13.52
N GLU A 148 -18.61 -32.86 -13.28
CA GLU A 148 -19.31 -31.83 -14.04
C GLU A 148 -18.93 -30.39 -13.64
N HIS A 149 -18.74 -30.14 -12.34
CA HIS A 149 -18.63 -28.77 -11.81
C HIS A 149 -17.29 -28.47 -11.14
N GLY A 150 -16.43 -29.48 -10.93
CA GLY A 150 -15.21 -29.32 -10.15
C GLY A 150 -15.49 -28.88 -8.70
N ILE A 151 -14.53 -28.20 -8.08
CA ILE A 151 -14.72 -27.53 -6.79
C ILE A 151 -15.10 -26.07 -7.05
N LEU A 152 -16.20 -25.63 -6.44
CA LEU A 152 -16.58 -24.23 -6.41
C LEU A 152 -15.51 -23.43 -5.65
N VAL A 153 -14.88 -22.49 -6.33
CA VAL A 153 -13.94 -21.52 -5.76
C VAL A 153 -14.61 -20.16 -5.79
N ASP A 154 -14.85 -19.59 -4.61
CA ASP A 154 -15.33 -18.21 -4.52
C ASP A 154 -14.16 -17.27 -4.80
N VAL A 155 -14.21 -16.62 -5.96
CA VAL A 155 -13.24 -15.59 -6.34
C VAL A 155 -13.78 -14.24 -5.90
N TYR A 156 -13.13 -13.61 -4.93
CA TYR A 156 -13.42 -12.25 -4.52
C TYR A 156 -12.50 -11.28 -5.28
N PRO A 157 -13.04 -10.17 -5.84
CA PRO A 157 -12.21 -9.12 -6.40
C PRO A 157 -11.34 -8.49 -5.31
N LEU A 158 -10.06 -8.28 -5.64
CA LEU A 158 -9.08 -7.55 -4.82
C LEU A 158 -9.37 -6.05 -4.77
#